data_AF-A0A661IAP6-F1
#
_entry.id   AF-A0A661IAP6-F1
#
_cell.length_a   1.000
_cell.length_b   1.000
_cell.length_c   1.000
_cell.angle_alpha   90.00
_cell.angle_beta   90.00
_cell.angle_gamma   90.00
#
_symmetry.space_group_name_H-M   'P 1'
#
loop_
_entity.id
_entity.type
_entity.pdbx_description
1 polymer ?
#
loop_
_entity_poly.entity_id
_entity_poly.type
_entity_poly.pdbx_seq_one_letter_code
_entity_poly.pdbx_strand_id
1 'polypeptide(L)'
;MAELCLCCNEDATTYHIYECNKTINDCNLTNAKNAKCNHMERLKPTCLVSCKNENDMRIKVAELANNGKEICGICVSTLYKNS
;
A
#
# COMPACT_ATOMS: atom_id res chain seq x y z
N MET A 1 -10.49 -12.65 -3.30
CA MET A 1 -10.47 -11.18 -3.10
C MET A 1 -9.04 -10.80 -2.80
N ALA A 2 -8.42 -9.94 -3.60
CA ALA A 2 -7.05 -9.48 -3.37
C ALA A 2 -7.04 -8.52 -2.18
N GLU A 3 -6.11 -8.71 -1.24
CA GLU A 3 -5.96 -7.80 -0.09
C GLU A 3 -5.07 -6.62 -0.48
N LEU A 4 -5.21 -5.50 0.23
CA LEU A 4 -4.40 -4.30 0.00
C LEU A 4 -3.45 -4.10 1.17
N CYS A 5 -2.18 -3.83 0.89
CA CYS A 5 -1.19 -3.50 1.91
C CYS A 5 -0.65 -2.09 1.71
N LEU A 6 -0.36 -1.42 2.82
CA LEU A 6 0.35 -0.15 2.83
C LEU A 6 1.78 -0.38 3.33
N CYS A 7 2.77 -0.19 2.48
CA CYS A 7 4.16 -0.52 2.76
C CYS A 7 5.10 0.60 2.34
N CYS A 8 6.22 0.75 3.03
CA CYS A 8 7.30 1.68 2.70
C CYS A 8 8.62 0.89 2.56
N ASN A 9 9.53 1.36 1.70
CA ASN A 9 10.89 0.82 1.68
C ASN A 9 11.64 1.23 2.96
N GLU A 10 12.67 0.46 3.36
CA GLU A 10 13.47 0.75 4.58
C GLU A 10 14.04 2.18 4.60
N ASP A 11 14.32 2.76 3.43
CA ASP A 11 14.87 4.11 3.27
C ASP A 11 13.84 5.16 2.79
N ALA A 12 12.56 4.78 2.63
CA ALA A 12 11.52 5.67 2.12
C ALA A 12 10.60 6.17 3.23
N THR A 13 10.32 7.48 3.23
CA THR A 13 9.30 8.09 4.11
C THR A 13 7.89 7.95 3.55
N THR A 14 7.77 7.69 2.25
CA THR A 14 6.49 7.58 1.54
C THR A 14 5.99 6.14 1.52
N TYR A 15 4.75 5.95 1.93
CA TYR A 15 4.03 4.68 1.89
C TYR A 15 3.29 4.50 0.55
N HIS A 16 3.30 3.27 0.05
CA HIS A 16 2.66 2.86 -1.20
C HIS A 16 1.62 1.76 -0.95
N ILE A 17 0.55 1.77 -1.74
CA ILE A 17 -0.52 0.76 -1.69
C ILE A 17 -0.23 -0.34 -2.72
N TYR A 18 -0.23 -1.58 -2.26
CA TYR A 18 0.02 -2.77 -3.06
C TYR A 18 -1.16 -3.75 -2.98
N GLU A 19 -1.42 -4.49 -4.05
CA GLU A 19 -2.25 -5.69 -4.03
C GLU A 19 -1.44 -6.89 -3.56
N CYS A 20 -1.75 -7.37 -2.36
CA CYS A 20 -1.05 -8.46 -1.68
C CYS A 20 -1.77 -9.80 -1.88
N ASN A 21 -0.98 -10.83 -2.20
CA ASN A 21 -1.38 -12.23 -2.05
C ASN A 21 -0.75 -12.75 -0.76
N LYS A 22 -1.56 -13.07 0.25
CA LYS A 22 -1.05 -13.64 1.51
C LYS A 22 -0.53 -15.06 1.28
N THR A 23 0.79 -15.21 1.27
CA THR A 23 1.45 -16.44 1.71
C THR A 23 2.13 -16.15 3.03
N ILE A 24 1.38 -16.31 4.12
CA ILE A 24 1.82 -16.48 5.52
C ILE A 24 2.88 -15.46 6.00
N ASN A 25 2.45 -14.48 6.79
CA ASN A 25 3.27 -13.54 7.59
C ASN A 25 4.32 -12.68 6.89
N ASP A 26 4.57 -12.91 5.61
CA ASP A 26 5.48 -12.12 4.80
C ASP A 26 4.63 -11.48 3.69
N CYS A 27 4.66 -10.15 3.58
CA CYS A 27 4.26 -9.52 2.32
C CYS A 27 5.35 -9.85 1.29
N ASN A 28 5.41 -11.12 0.87
CA ASN A 28 6.20 -11.59 -0.25
C ASN A 28 5.57 -11.00 -1.50
N LEU A 29 5.88 -9.72 -1.74
CA LEU A 29 5.61 -8.96 -2.95
C LEU A 29 6.35 -9.61 -4.11
N THR A 30 5.83 -10.75 -4.54
CA THR A 30 6.13 -11.33 -5.83
C THR A 30 5.44 -10.46 -6.87
N ASN A 31 6.25 -9.55 -7.43
CA ASN A 31 6.00 -8.60 -8.51
C ASN A 31 5.63 -7.15 -8.12
N ALA A 32 6.56 -6.27 -8.46
CA ALA A 32 6.41 -4.82 -8.64
C ALA A 32 5.26 -4.38 -9.57
N LYS A 33 4.52 -5.32 -10.17
CA LYS A 33 3.33 -5.08 -10.99
C LYS A 33 2.05 -4.77 -10.18
N ASN A 34 2.09 -4.94 -8.86
CA ASN A 34 0.91 -4.82 -8.00
C ASN A 34 0.84 -3.50 -7.21
N ALA A 35 1.81 -2.59 -7.38
CA ALA A 35 1.72 -1.26 -6.80
C ALA A 35 0.67 -0.43 -7.56
N LYS A 36 -0.31 0.14 -6.86
CA LYS A 36 -1.38 0.96 -7.47
C LYS A 36 -0.85 2.23 -8.17
N CYS A 37 0.39 2.62 -7.91
CA CYS A 37 1.09 3.75 -8.53
C CYS A 37 2.03 3.36 -9.68
N ASN A 38 2.16 2.06 -10.01
CA ASN A 38 3.10 1.54 -11.00
C ASN A 38 4.57 1.96 -10.77
N HIS A 39 4.90 2.42 -9.57
CA HIS A 39 6.25 2.86 -9.20
C HIS A 39 7.06 1.63 -8.80
N MET A 40 8.11 1.33 -9.60
CA MET A 40 8.98 0.18 -9.42
C MET A 40 10.12 0.50 -8.47
N GLU A 41 9.92 0.29 -7.17
CA GLU A 41 11.06 0.10 -6.27
C GLU A 41 10.93 -1.26 -5.62
N ARG A 42 11.71 -2.22 -6.14
CA ARG A 42 12.04 -3.46 -5.44
C ARG A 42 12.88 -3.06 -4.25
N LEU A 43 12.38 -3.18 -3.04
CA LEU A 43 13.16 -3.39 -1.82
C LEU A 43 12.17 -3.85 -0.76
N LYS A 44 12.56 -4.81 0.09
CA LYS A 44 11.73 -5.45 1.12
C LYS A 44 10.93 -4.40 1.90
N PRO A 45 9.65 -4.18 1.58
CA PRO A 45 8.97 -3.04 2.16
C PRO A 45 8.38 -3.46 3.49
N THR A 46 8.53 -2.62 4.50
CA THR A 46 7.89 -2.82 5.79
C THR A 46 6.43 -2.39 5.65
N CYS A 47 5.53 -3.37 5.73
CA CYS A 47 4.10 -3.10 5.66
C CYS A 47 3.56 -2.71 7.03
N LEU A 48 2.91 -1.55 7.10
CA LEU A 48 2.32 -1.02 8.33
C LEU A 48 0.93 -1.61 8.59
N VAL A 49 0.16 -1.84 7.52
CA VAL A 49 -1.21 -2.34 7.61
C VAL A 49 -1.60 -3.14 6.37
N SER A 50 -2.47 -4.13 6.57
CA SER A 50 -3.17 -4.86 5.50
C SER A 50 -4.67 -4.74 5.67
N CYS A 51 -5.38 -4.41 4.61
CA CYS A 51 -6.83 -4.22 4.55
C CYS A 51 -7.47 -5.23 3.58
N LYS A 52 -8.65 -5.74 3.93
CA LYS A 52 -9.36 -6.74 3.12
C LYS A 52 -10.07 -6.17 1.90
N ASN A 53 -10.32 -4.86 1.89
CA ASN A 53 -11.03 -4.16 0.83
C ASN A 53 -10.56 -2.70 0.72
N GLU A 54 -10.97 -2.01 -0.35
CA GLU A 54 -10.59 -0.62 -0.63
C GLU A 54 -11.16 0.37 0.39
N ASN A 55 -12.34 0.13 0.97
CA ASN A 55 -12.93 1.03 1.97
C ASN A 55 -12.14 1.05 3.28
N ASP A 56 -11.74 -0.13 3.80
CA ASP A 56 -10.85 -0.23 4.95
C ASP A 56 -9.51 0.47 4.67
N MET A 57 -8.97 0.32 3.45
CA MET A 57 -7.73 1.00 3.06
C MET A 57 -7.91 2.53 3.02
N ARG A 58 -9.04 3.04 2.53
CA ARG A 58 -9.34 4.49 2.52
C ARG A 58 -9.35 5.06 3.94
N ILE A 59 -9.99 4.37 4.88
CA ILE A 59 -10.04 4.78 6.29
C ILE A 59 -8.62 4.81 6.87
N LYS A 60 -7.82 3.75 6.64
CA LYS A 60 -6.46 3.67 7.18
C LYS A 60 -5.50 4.69 6.56
N VAL A 61 -5.61 4.95 5.25
CA VAL A 61 -4.85 6.00 4.57
C VAL A 61 -5.15 7.35 5.19
N ALA A 62 -6.43 7.67 5.42
CA ALA A 62 -6.82 8.93 6.05
C ALA A 62 -6.30 9.06 7.48
N GLU A 63 -6.41 8.00 8.29
CA GLU A 63 -5.85 7.99 9.66
C GLU A 63 -4.33 8.21 9.66
N LEU A 64 -3.60 7.56 8.76
CA LEU A 64 -2.14 7.66 8.72
C LEU A 64 -1.67 9.01 8.18
N ALA A 65 -2.34 9.55 7.17
CA ALA A 65 -2.08 10.89 6.66
C ALA A 65 -2.31 11.95 7.75
N ASN A 66 -3.38 11.82 8.54
CA ASN A 66 -3.65 12.69 9.69
C ASN A 66 -2.60 12.57 10.79
N ASN A 67 -1.94 11.41 10.92
CA ASN A 67 -0.82 11.18 11.83
C ASN A 67 0.54 11.58 11.22
N GLY A 68 0.56 12.31 10.11
CA GLY A 68 1.79 12.83 9.48
C GLY A 68 2.58 11.81 8.69
N LYS A 69 1.99 10.66 8.31
CA LYS A 69 2.64 9.71 7.40
C LYS A 69 2.47 10.17 5.95
N GLU A 70 3.57 10.17 5.20
CA GLU A 70 3.53 10.49 3.78
C GLU A 70 3.02 9.29 2.99
N ILE A 71 2.01 9.47 2.16
CA ILE A 71 1.42 8.41 1.36
C ILE A 71 1.47 8.84 -0.11
N CYS A 72 1.85 7.92 -0.99
CA CYS A 72 1.99 8.20 -2.41
C CYS A 72 0.67 8.73 -2.99
N GLY A 73 0.70 9.98 -3.47
CA GLY A 73 -0.49 10.64 -4.02
C GLY A 73 -1.11 9.91 -5.23
N ILE A 74 -0.30 9.15 -5.99
CA ILE A 74 -0.81 8.31 -7.08
C ILE A 74 -1.56 7.10 -6.53
N CYS A 75 -1.03 6.42 -5.51
CA CYS A 75 -1.73 5.31 -4.85
C CYS A 75 -3.09 5.76 -4.29
N VAL A 76 -3.11 6.92 -3.62
CA VAL A 76 -4.35 7.54 -3.13
C VAL A 76 -5.28 7.86 -4.30
N SER A 77 -4.80 8.55 -5.32
CA SER A 77 -5.62 8.89 -6.50
C SER A 77 -6.25 7.65 -7.16
N THR A 78 -5.50 6.56 -7.29
CA THR A 78 -6.02 5.28 -7.82
C THR A 78 -7.06 4.67 -6.89
N LEU A 79 -6.86 4.72 -5.57
CA LEU A 79 -7.79 4.20 -4.56
C LEU A 79 -9.16 4.92 -4.58
N TYR A 80 -9.16 6.21 -4.92
CA TYR A 80 -10.38 7.04 -4.97
C TYR A 80 -10.94 7.25 -6.39
N LYS A 81 -10.24 6.81 -7.45
CA LYS A 81 -10.71 6.95 -8.85
C LYS A 81 -11.79 5.95 -9.28
N ASN A 82 -11.98 4.84 -8.55
CA ASN A 82 -13.02 3.84 -8.82
C ASN A 82 -14.26 4.05 -7.92
N SER A 83 -14.96 5.16 -8.11
CA SER A 83 -16.31 5.38 -7.58
C SER A 83 -17.32 5.43 -8.71
#